data_AF-A0A939ZY03-F1
#
_entry.id   AF-A0A939ZY03-F1
#
_cell.length_a   1.000
_cell.length_b   1.000
_cell.length_c   1.000
_cell.angle_alpha   90.00
_cell.angle_beta   90.00
_cell.angle_gamma   90.00
#
_symmetry.space_group_name_H-M   'P 1'
#
loop_
_entity.id
_entity.type
_entity.pdbx_description
1 polymer ?
#
loop_
_entity_poly.entity_id
_entity_poly.type
_entity_poly.pdbx_seq_one_letter_code
_entity_poly.pdbx_strand_id
1 'polypeptide(L)'
;GSRCAGGLCSLGGKTYARGIGANSPSEILVTLAGPCKRLTGLYGLDMSAFRSPGSCEFIVKAGEEELFRSAVIKGDGKAYPLDVDMKGVREFSLVITDGGDGPTCDHGDWAELKAEYEDGTEEYLSDISDIPAAEAAPFSFEYGGRASGEFLSGWVYDCRDRELEDRTVRTAVWSDPDTGLEIKAVVNIYRKTSGVDWTLYLTNRGGKNTPVIRSLRALDTRFYPAGADRTGTEYAAPDVPQQPDAAASSAPVLYRQEGSVGMVHFTHREFMPLTDTLEEGSAIEFGTGDAYSSSGAFPFYNLSFGNYGLVTALGWTGQWDARVENREGRVRSSAGMTVMNTYLEPGESIRSPRVLLTLWKGLPEDGWNYFRHTMLEYIVPRYNGEIIREPVFDMCACFNETNSTTYENEKTYIDSIVKNKLPFDVYWLDAWWHKGGFPDGLGNYGYPLERAVAMDRFPEGVKGISGYAHKHGLRIMCWFAPEQLAEGCLLAREHPEWVLPAGASSGCSA
;
A
#
# COMPACT_ATOMS: atom_id res chain seq x y z
N GLY A 1 -5.65 19.90 -10.22
CA GLY A 1 -4.48 19.82 -11.11
C GLY A 1 -4.22 18.38 -11.46
N SER A 2 -4.74 17.92 -12.59
CA SER A 2 -4.46 16.60 -13.15
C SER A 2 -3.04 16.60 -13.70
N ARG A 3 -2.09 16.11 -12.91
CA ARG A 3 -0.71 15.85 -13.35
C ARG A 3 -0.72 14.48 -14.03
N CYS A 4 -0.61 14.46 -15.35
CA CYS A 4 -0.80 13.24 -16.13
C CYS A 4 0.24 12.18 -15.76
N ALA A 5 -0.24 10.98 -15.45
CA ALA A 5 0.43 9.79 -15.93
C ALA A 5 0.08 9.69 -17.43
N GLY A 6 1.09 9.62 -18.30
CA GLY A 6 0.86 9.36 -19.72
C GLY A 6 0.11 8.04 -19.94
N GLY A 7 -0.71 7.98 -20.98
CA GLY A 7 -1.54 6.81 -21.28
C GLY A 7 -1.93 6.71 -22.76
N LEU A 8 -2.73 5.71 -23.09
CA LEU A 8 -3.32 5.55 -24.43
C LEU A 8 -4.22 6.75 -24.72
N CYS A 9 -4.00 7.42 -25.86
CA CYS A 9 -4.88 8.50 -26.35
C CYS A 9 -5.42 8.17 -27.73
N SER A 10 -6.54 8.78 -28.14
CA SER A 10 -7.25 8.41 -29.36
C SER A 10 -7.54 9.63 -30.24
N LEU A 11 -6.69 9.84 -31.24
CA LEU A 11 -6.86 10.91 -32.22
C LEU A 11 -7.16 10.36 -33.60
N GLY A 12 -8.24 10.86 -34.20
CA GLY A 12 -8.65 10.54 -35.56
C GLY A 12 -8.85 9.05 -35.87
N GLY A 13 -9.44 8.33 -34.92
CA GLY A 13 -9.72 6.90 -35.05
C GLY A 13 -8.49 6.00 -34.89
N LYS A 14 -7.35 6.56 -34.46
CA LYS A 14 -6.13 5.81 -34.14
C LYS A 14 -5.78 5.98 -32.66
N THR A 15 -5.48 4.87 -32.01
CA THR A 15 -4.92 4.87 -30.65
C THR A 15 -3.41 5.05 -30.71
N TYR A 16 -2.87 5.94 -29.86
CA TYR A 16 -1.44 6.17 -29.68
C TYR A 16 -1.03 5.67 -28.30
N ALA A 17 0.14 5.03 -28.21
CA ALA A 17 0.68 4.52 -26.96
C ALA A 17 1.23 5.62 -26.03
N ARG A 18 1.55 6.79 -26.61
CA ARG A 18 2.16 7.93 -25.95
C ARG A 18 1.27 9.16 -26.12
N GLY A 19 0.55 9.52 -25.07
CA GLY A 19 -0.32 10.69 -25.09
C GLY A 19 -0.64 11.24 -23.70
N ILE A 20 -1.10 12.48 -23.72
CA ILE A 20 -1.56 13.26 -22.58
C ILE A 20 -2.99 13.69 -22.92
N GLY A 21 -3.97 13.00 -22.32
CA GLY A 21 -5.39 13.35 -22.44
C GLY A 21 -5.84 14.23 -21.29
N ALA A 22 -6.63 15.26 -21.58
CA ALA A 22 -7.16 16.18 -20.57
C ALA A 22 -8.58 16.66 -20.89
N ASN A 23 -9.35 16.88 -19.82
CA ASN A 23 -10.64 17.56 -19.91
C ASN A 23 -10.45 19.06 -20.08
N SER A 24 -11.27 19.68 -20.92
CA SER A 24 -11.28 21.13 -21.07
C SER A 24 -12.19 21.82 -20.03
N PRO A 25 -11.87 23.05 -19.57
CA PRO A 25 -10.58 23.71 -19.75
C PRO A 25 -9.49 23.03 -18.89
N SER A 26 -8.29 22.92 -19.44
CA SER A 26 -7.12 22.41 -18.70
C SER A 26 -5.86 23.19 -19.00
N GLU A 27 -4.97 23.20 -18.02
CA GLU A 27 -3.61 23.70 -18.14
C GLU A 27 -2.65 22.69 -17.49
N ILE A 28 -1.68 22.23 -18.26
CA ILE A 28 -0.63 21.28 -17.85
C ILE A 28 0.70 21.99 -17.95
N LEU A 29 1.35 22.21 -16.82
CA LEU A 29 2.71 22.75 -16.74
C LEU A 29 3.73 21.63 -17.04
N VAL A 30 4.67 21.90 -17.93
CA VAL A 30 5.77 21.01 -18.35
C VAL A 30 7.10 21.69 -18.01
N THR A 31 8.04 20.94 -17.44
CA THR A 31 9.39 21.43 -17.03
C THR A 31 10.50 20.53 -17.56
N LEU A 32 11.10 20.89 -18.68
CA LEU A 32 12.12 20.07 -19.33
C LEU A 32 13.49 20.13 -18.62
N ALA A 33 14.26 19.04 -18.71
CA ALA A 33 15.59 18.91 -18.10
C ALA A 33 16.64 19.87 -18.69
N GLY A 34 16.38 20.42 -19.87
CA GLY A 34 17.28 21.31 -20.61
C GLY A 34 16.52 22.27 -21.55
N PRO A 35 17.22 23.22 -22.18
CA PRO A 35 16.62 24.16 -23.13
C PRO A 35 16.02 23.44 -24.34
N CYS A 36 14.74 23.66 -24.60
CA CYS A 36 14.05 23.06 -25.73
C CYS A 36 14.17 23.91 -26.97
N LYS A 37 14.65 23.31 -28.05
CA LYS A 37 14.71 23.93 -29.37
C LYS A 37 13.36 23.85 -30.07
N ARG A 38 12.70 22.69 -30.02
CA ARG A 38 11.48 22.44 -30.80
C ARG A 38 10.55 21.46 -30.11
N LEU A 39 9.25 21.74 -30.15
CA LEU A 39 8.19 20.84 -29.68
C LEU A 39 7.38 20.37 -30.89
N THR A 40 7.30 19.06 -31.08
CA THR A 40 6.56 18.45 -32.20
C THR A 40 5.58 17.41 -31.68
N GLY A 41 4.51 17.12 -32.41
CA GLY A 41 3.58 16.04 -32.06
C GLY A 41 2.23 16.20 -32.73
N LEU A 42 1.18 15.72 -32.08
CA LEU A 42 -0.19 15.77 -32.56
C LEU A 42 -1.12 16.32 -31.47
N TYR A 43 -2.20 16.97 -31.88
CA TYR A 43 -3.29 17.39 -31.00
C TYR A 43 -4.65 17.19 -31.66
N GLY A 44 -5.71 17.09 -30.87
CA GLY A 44 -7.08 17.01 -31.38
C GLY A 44 -8.09 16.56 -30.32
N LEU A 45 -9.34 16.45 -30.72
CA LEU A 45 -10.43 16.00 -29.84
C LEU A 45 -10.43 14.47 -29.72
N ASP A 46 -10.56 13.98 -28.48
CA ASP A 46 -10.82 12.57 -28.21
C ASP A 46 -12.31 12.28 -28.45
N MET A 47 -12.57 11.48 -29.48
CA MET A 47 -13.91 11.11 -29.91
C MET A 47 -14.38 9.77 -29.30
N SER A 48 -13.62 9.18 -28.38
CA SER A 48 -13.87 7.84 -27.83
C SER A 48 -15.10 7.75 -26.90
N ALA A 49 -15.61 8.88 -26.39
CA ALA A 49 -16.57 8.87 -25.28
C ALA A 49 -17.97 9.50 -25.54
N PHE A 50 -18.23 10.27 -26.61
CA PHE A 50 -19.48 11.05 -26.70
C PHE A 50 -20.17 11.11 -28.08
N ARG A 51 -21.50 11.34 -28.05
CA ARG A 51 -22.40 11.48 -29.23
C ARG A 51 -22.55 12.92 -29.75
N SER A 52 -21.89 13.90 -29.12
CA SER A 52 -21.93 15.32 -29.50
C SER A 52 -20.50 15.84 -29.70
N PRO A 53 -20.20 16.62 -30.75
CA PRO A 53 -18.87 17.19 -30.95
C PRO A 53 -18.63 18.32 -29.95
N GLY A 54 -17.62 18.16 -29.08
CA GLY A 54 -17.07 19.25 -28.29
C GLY A 54 -16.28 20.26 -29.14
N SER A 55 -15.86 21.37 -28.53
CA SER A 55 -15.03 22.38 -29.16
C SER A 55 -13.85 22.80 -28.28
N CYS A 56 -12.64 22.83 -28.85
CA CYS A 56 -11.43 23.18 -28.10
C CYS A 56 -10.44 23.98 -28.94
N GLU A 57 -9.65 24.84 -28.29
CA GLU A 57 -8.37 25.32 -28.81
C GLU A 57 -7.23 24.69 -28.02
N PHE A 58 -6.10 24.50 -28.69
CA PHE A 58 -4.86 23.97 -28.13
C PHE A 58 -3.83 25.09 -28.15
N ILE A 59 -3.24 25.40 -27.00
CA ILE A 59 -2.28 26.50 -26.83
C ILE A 59 -1.02 25.96 -26.16
N VAL A 60 0.14 26.41 -26.62
CA VAL A 60 1.43 26.24 -25.93
C VAL A 60 1.89 27.64 -25.51
N LYS A 61 2.09 27.87 -24.21
CA LYS A 61 2.51 29.19 -23.68
C LYS A 61 3.71 29.07 -22.75
N ALA A 62 4.61 30.05 -22.80
CA ALA A 62 5.75 30.19 -21.89
C ALA A 62 5.52 31.42 -21.00
N GLY A 63 5.07 31.20 -19.76
CA GLY A 63 4.57 32.28 -18.90
C GLY A 63 3.32 32.93 -19.52
N GLU A 64 3.41 34.23 -19.83
CA GLU A 64 2.35 34.98 -20.51
C GLU A 64 2.47 35.00 -22.05
N GLU A 65 3.59 34.54 -22.63
CA GLU A 65 3.79 34.50 -24.09
C GLU A 65 3.17 33.23 -24.69
N GLU A 66 2.23 33.38 -25.63
CA GLU A 66 1.73 32.25 -26.44
C GLU A 66 2.71 31.95 -27.57
N LEU A 67 3.31 30.75 -27.53
CA LEU A 67 4.19 30.24 -28.58
C LEU A 67 3.39 29.58 -29.71
N PHE A 68 2.20 29.06 -29.39
CA PHE A 68 1.30 28.44 -30.35
C PHE A 68 -0.15 28.55 -29.89
N ARG A 69 -1.07 28.72 -30.83
CA ARG A 69 -2.52 28.61 -30.64
C ARG A 69 -3.14 27.99 -31.89
N SER A 70 -3.97 26.96 -31.71
CA SER A 70 -4.74 26.38 -32.81
C SER A 70 -5.98 27.23 -33.14
N ALA A 71 -6.59 27.00 -34.30
CA ALA A 71 -7.99 27.38 -34.49
C ALA A 71 -8.89 26.56 -33.55
N VAL A 72 -10.14 27.02 -33.34
CA VAL A 72 -11.17 26.24 -32.66
C VAL A 72 -11.46 24.97 -33.47
N ILE A 73 -11.19 23.81 -32.87
CA ILE A 73 -11.45 22.49 -33.45
C ILE A 73 -12.86 22.07 -33.02
N LYS A 74 -13.66 21.55 -33.96
CA LYS A 74 -15.03 21.07 -33.70
C LYS A 74 -15.18 19.65 -34.23
N GLY A 75 -15.38 18.70 -33.33
CA GLY A 75 -15.44 17.23 -33.53
C GLY A 75 -15.39 16.74 -34.98
N ASP A 76 -14.22 16.82 -35.59
CA ASP A 76 -13.97 16.45 -37.01
C ASP A 76 -13.20 15.14 -37.16
N GLY A 77 -12.87 14.50 -36.03
CA GLY A 77 -12.15 13.24 -36.00
C GLY A 77 -10.78 13.31 -36.67
N LYS A 78 -10.07 14.44 -36.58
CA LYS A 78 -8.72 14.59 -37.12
C LYS A 78 -7.69 14.78 -36.01
N ALA A 79 -6.48 14.27 -36.27
CA ALA A 79 -5.28 14.63 -35.55
C ALA A 79 -4.58 15.76 -36.32
N TYR A 80 -4.17 16.80 -35.62
CA TYR A 80 -3.50 17.96 -36.18
C TYR A 80 -2.03 17.98 -35.79
N PRO A 81 -1.09 18.29 -36.71
CA PRO A 81 0.32 18.35 -36.37
C PRO A 81 0.64 19.58 -35.53
N LEU A 82 1.34 19.38 -34.42
CA LEU A 82 2.00 20.42 -33.64
C LEU A 82 3.45 20.54 -34.09
N ASP A 83 3.90 21.77 -34.30
CA ASP A 83 5.29 22.09 -34.60
C ASP A 83 5.60 23.52 -34.12
N VAL A 84 6.31 23.63 -33.00
CA VAL A 84 6.55 24.89 -32.29
C VAL A 84 8.04 25.08 -32.06
N ASP A 85 8.56 26.25 -32.45
CA ASP A 85 9.90 26.70 -32.06
C ASP A 85 9.85 27.17 -30.60
N MET A 86 10.54 26.44 -29.73
CA MET A 86 10.50 26.66 -28.28
C MET A 86 11.53 27.69 -27.82
N LYS A 87 12.41 28.20 -28.70
CA LYS A 87 13.37 29.27 -28.40
C LYS A 87 14.20 29.06 -27.11
N GLY A 88 14.52 27.82 -26.76
CA GLY A 88 15.26 27.47 -25.55
C GLY A 88 14.42 27.44 -24.25
N VAL A 89 13.10 27.60 -24.34
CA VAL A 89 12.19 27.55 -23.19
C VAL A 89 12.27 26.20 -22.51
N ARG A 90 12.36 26.21 -21.17
CA ARG A 90 12.38 25.01 -20.32
C ARG A 90 11.04 24.73 -19.66
N GLU A 91 10.28 25.77 -19.35
CA GLU A 91 9.01 25.68 -18.65
C GLU A 91 7.91 26.31 -19.51
N PHE A 92 6.86 25.52 -19.80
CA PHE A 92 5.74 25.96 -20.62
C PHE A 92 4.46 25.22 -20.23
N SER A 93 3.31 25.78 -20.58
CA SER A 93 2.01 25.18 -20.35
C SER A 93 1.40 24.68 -21.65
N LEU A 94 0.83 23.47 -21.60
CA LEU A 94 -0.12 22.95 -22.58
C LEU A 94 -1.52 23.27 -22.09
N VAL A 95 -2.28 24.03 -22.87
CA VAL A 95 -3.62 24.49 -22.48
C VAL A 95 -4.65 24.00 -23.49
N ILE A 96 -5.78 23.52 -22.97
CA ILE A 96 -6.98 23.19 -23.76
C ILE A 96 -8.08 24.14 -23.28
N THR A 97 -8.68 24.90 -24.21
CA THR A 97 -9.80 25.81 -23.93
C THR A 97 -11.15 25.17 -24.23
N ASP A 98 -12.23 25.73 -23.72
CA ASP A 98 -13.62 25.30 -23.94
C ASP A 98 -14.21 25.80 -25.27
N GLY A 99 -13.36 26.34 -26.15
CA GLY A 99 -13.76 26.85 -27.46
C GLY A 99 -14.83 27.97 -27.46
N GLY A 100 -15.18 28.51 -26.29
CA GLY A 100 -16.19 29.55 -26.10
C GLY A 100 -17.65 29.08 -26.04
N ASP A 101 -17.94 27.77 -25.98
CA ASP A 101 -19.30 27.23 -25.81
C ASP A 101 -19.53 26.39 -24.54
N GLY A 102 -18.53 26.35 -23.66
CA GLY A 102 -18.58 25.72 -22.34
C GLY A 102 -18.12 24.26 -22.37
N PRO A 103 -17.66 23.68 -21.23
CA PRO A 103 -16.78 22.50 -21.19
C PRO A 103 -17.44 21.15 -21.55
N THR A 104 -18.69 21.15 -21.99
CA THR A 104 -19.46 19.92 -22.18
C THR A 104 -18.98 19.14 -23.40
N CYS A 105 -18.45 17.93 -23.15
CA CYS A 105 -17.93 17.00 -24.16
C CYS A 105 -16.58 17.41 -24.80
N ASP A 106 -15.81 18.24 -24.10
CA ASP A 106 -14.52 18.76 -24.58
C ASP A 106 -13.35 17.96 -23.99
N HIS A 107 -13.07 16.80 -24.57
CA HIS A 107 -11.88 16.01 -24.23
C HIS A 107 -10.84 16.21 -25.32
N GLY A 108 -9.67 16.74 -24.96
CA GLY A 108 -8.59 16.99 -25.89
C GLY A 108 -7.37 16.16 -25.56
N ASP A 109 -6.76 15.59 -26.59
CA ASP A 109 -5.57 14.77 -26.49
C ASP A 109 -4.38 15.47 -27.16
N TRP A 110 -3.23 15.42 -26.48
CA TRP A 110 -1.93 15.62 -27.08
C TRP A 110 -1.26 14.25 -27.30
N ALA A 111 -0.86 13.91 -28.51
CA ALA A 111 -0.26 12.61 -28.84
C ALA A 111 1.15 12.75 -29.41
N GLU A 112 2.04 11.82 -29.04
CA GLU A 112 3.44 11.76 -29.52
C GLU A 112 4.18 13.10 -29.36
N LEU A 113 3.87 13.89 -28.32
CA LEU A 113 4.58 15.14 -28.05
C LEU A 113 6.04 14.86 -27.73
N LYS A 114 6.94 15.44 -28.52
CA LYS A 114 8.37 15.23 -28.47
C LYS A 114 9.11 16.57 -28.39
N ALA A 115 9.92 16.72 -27.36
CA ALA A 115 10.84 17.84 -27.20
C ALA A 115 12.20 17.48 -27.84
N GLU A 116 12.68 18.34 -28.74
CA GLU A 116 14.06 18.34 -29.24
C GLU A 116 14.85 19.39 -28.44
N TYR A 117 15.88 18.96 -27.71
CA TYR A 117 16.74 19.83 -26.94
C TYR A 117 17.79 20.53 -27.83
N GLU A 118 18.37 21.64 -27.35
CA GLU A 118 19.43 22.35 -28.09
C GLU A 118 20.69 21.51 -28.35
N ASP A 119 20.95 20.49 -27.54
CA ASP A 119 22.06 19.54 -27.72
C ASP A 119 21.74 18.42 -28.74
N GLY A 120 20.54 18.43 -29.32
CA GLY A 120 20.07 17.47 -30.31
C GLY A 120 19.50 16.18 -29.72
N THR A 121 19.41 16.04 -28.41
CA THR A 121 18.67 14.94 -27.78
C THR A 121 17.16 15.14 -27.92
N GLU A 122 16.39 14.05 -27.89
CA GLU A 122 14.94 14.08 -28.02
C GLU A 122 14.27 13.25 -26.92
N GLU A 123 13.13 13.71 -26.42
CA GLU A 123 12.36 13.03 -25.38
C GLU A 123 10.86 13.23 -25.57
N TYR A 124 10.06 12.19 -25.30
CA TYR A 124 8.60 12.29 -25.33
C TYR A 124 8.08 12.85 -24.02
N LEU A 125 7.18 13.83 -24.08
CA LEU A 125 6.59 14.44 -22.89
C LEU A 125 5.80 13.45 -22.02
N SER A 126 5.27 12.37 -22.61
CA SER A 126 4.64 11.28 -21.85
C SER A 126 5.62 10.48 -20.98
N ASP A 127 6.91 10.52 -21.34
CA ASP A 127 7.98 9.76 -20.70
C ASP A 127 8.73 10.65 -19.68
N ILE A 128 8.53 11.97 -19.76
CA ILE A 128 9.06 12.95 -18.82
C ILE A 128 8.30 12.84 -17.49
N SER A 129 8.97 12.32 -16.47
CA SER A 129 8.46 12.36 -15.10
C SER A 129 8.81 13.71 -14.47
N ASP A 130 8.02 14.74 -14.76
CA ASP A 130 8.18 16.12 -14.23
C ASP A 130 7.82 16.27 -12.74
N ILE A 131 7.98 15.20 -11.96
CA ILE A 131 7.78 15.26 -10.51
C ILE A 131 9.14 15.45 -9.87
N PRO A 132 9.40 16.61 -9.22
CA PRO A 132 10.62 16.78 -8.44
C PRO A 132 10.82 15.58 -7.50
N ALA A 133 12.03 15.07 -7.40
CA ALA A 133 12.35 13.87 -6.62
C ALA A 133 11.74 13.89 -5.19
N ALA A 134 11.72 15.07 -4.54
CA ALA A 134 11.09 15.27 -3.24
C ALA A 134 9.55 15.25 -3.27
N GLU A 135 8.91 15.71 -4.35
CA GLU A 135 7.45 15.62 -4.53
C GLU A 135 7.00 14.20 -4.92
N ALA A 136 7.90 13.43 -5.57
CA ALA A 136 7.61 12.07 -6.00
C ALA A 136 7.69 11.05 -4.86
N ALA A 137 8.43 11.34 -3.79
CA ALA A 137 8.70 10.40 -2.70
C ALA A 137 7.49 10.26 -1.76
N PRO A 138 6.80 9.09 -1.70
CA PRO A 138 5.72 8.85 -0.75
C PRO A 138 6.25 8.41 0.62
N PHE A 139 7.47 8.82 0.98
CA PHE A 139 8.20 8.33 2.16
C PHE A 139 9.12 9.42 2.71
N SER A 140 9.54 9.24 3.96
CA SER A 140 10.54 10.10 4.57
C SER A 140 11.47 9.31 5.49
N PHE A 141 12.65 9.84 5.72
CA PHE A 141 13.64 9.27 6.63
C PHE A 141 14.67 10.33 7.02
N GLU A 142 15.47 10.04 8.04
CA GLU A 142 16.65 10.81 8.38
C GLU A 142 17.90 10.13 7.83
N TYR A 143 18.82 10.92 7.28
CA TYR A 143 20.09 10.43 6.74
C TYR A 143 21.24 11.34 7.13
N GLY A 144 22.24 10.79 7.83
CA GLY A 144 23.37 11.58 8.32
C GLY A 144 22.96 12.74 9.24
N GLY A 145 21.82 12.61 9.94
CA GLY A 145 21.28 13.65 10.85
C GLY A 145 20.46 14.74 10.17
N ARG A 146 20.13 14.59 8.88
CA ARG A 146 19.29 15.53 8.12
C ARG A 146 17.98 14.87 7.71
N ALA A 147 16.88 15.62 7.67
CA ALA A 147 15.59 15.09 7.20
C ALA A 147 15.57 14.97 5.67
N SER A 148 14.92 13.94 5.13
CA SER A 148 14.86 13.68 3.69
C SER A 148 14.31 14.82 2.85
N GLY A 149 13.38 15.61 3.41
CA GLY A 149 12.87 16.82 2.76
C GLY A 149 13.93 17.90 2.46
N GLU A 150 15.08 17.87 3.13
CA GLU A 150 16.19 18.82 2.91
C GLU A 150 17.10 18.44 1.74
N PHE A 151 17.12 17.18 1.31
CA PHE A 151 18.12 16.68 0.36
C PHE A 151 17.55 15.90 -0.82
N LEU A 152 16.34 15.34 -0.71
CA LEU A 152 15.77 14.51 -1.78
C LEU A 152 15.61 15.27 -3.10
N SER A 153 15.40 16.60 -3.07
CA SER A 153 15.32 17.42 -4.27
C SER A 153 16.63 17.49 -5.07
N GLY A 154 17.76 17.20 -4.43
CA GLY A 154 19.08 17.12 -5.07
C GLY A 154 19.46 15.70 -5.52
N TRP A 155 18.61 14.71 -5.30
CA TRP A 155 18.86 13.32 -5.70
C TRP A 155 18.42 13.06 -7.14
N VAL A 156 19.06 12.09 -7.78
CA VAL A 156 18.65 11.65 -9.12
C VAL A 156 17.42 10.77 -9.00
N TYR A 157 16.37 11.10 -9.75
CA TYR A 157 15.11 10.36 -9.78
C TYR A 157 14.89 9.72 -11.16
N ASP A 158 14.60 8.41 -11.18
CA ASP A 158 14.21 7.65 -12.38
C ASP A 158 12.95 6.86 -12.05
N CYS A 159 11.99 6.84 -12.98
CA CYS A 159 10.73 6.12 -12.81
C CYS A 159 10.37 5.39 -14.09
N ARG A 160 10.02 4.11 -13.98
CA ARG A 160 9.67 3.26 -15.12
C ARG A 160 8.50 2.36 -14.80
N ASP A 161 7.62 2.22 -15.78
CA ASP A 161 6.47 1.35 -15.68
C ASP A 161 6.68 0.09 -16.52
N ARG A 162 6.18 -1.03 -16.00
CA ARG A 162 6.06 -2.30 -16.71
C ARG A 162 4.64 -2.81 -16.59
N GLU A 163 3.98 -2.93 -17.73
CA GLU A 163 2.63 -3.46 -17.81
C GLU A 163 2.62 -4.99 -17.65
N LEU A 164 1.76 -5.49 -16.75
CA LEU A 164 1.38 -6.90 -16.65
C LEU A 164 -0.12 -7.04 -16.95
N GLU A 165 -0.63 -8.26 -17.06
CA GLU A 165 -2.05 -8.51 -17.36
C GLU A 165 -2.97 -7.88 -16.30
N ASP A 166 -2.64 -8.08 -15.02
CA ASP A 166 -3.47 -7.77 -13.86
C ASP A 166 -3.07 -6.48 -13.12
N ARG A 167 -1.89 -5.92 -13.43
CA ARG A 167 -1.36 -4.71 -12.77
C ARG A 167 -0.30 -4.00 -13.60
N THR A 168 -0.07 -2.73 -13.28
CA THR A 168 1.14 -2.01 -13.69
C THR A 168 2.14 -2.09 -12.55
N VAL A 169 3.40 -2.43 -12.86
CA VAL A 169 4.49 -2.38 -11.89
C VAL A 169 5.34 -1.15 -12.18
N ARG A 170 5.26 -0.17 -11.29
CA ARG A 170 6.09 1.04 -11.34
C ARG A 170 7.32 0.86 -10.46
N THR A 171 8.50 1.09 -11.02
CA THR A 171 9.77 1.12 -10.29
C THR A 171 10.27 2.55 -10.28
N ALA A 172 10.28 3.16 -9.10
CA ALA A 172 10.79 4.51 -8.88
C ALA A 172 12.07 4.43 -8.05
N VAL A 173 13.11 5.14 -8.47
CA VAL A 173 14.46 5.08 -7.89
C VAL A 173 14.94 6.48 -7.58
N TRP A 174 15.38 6.70 -6.34
CA TRP A 174 16.06 7.90 -5.89
C TRP A 174 17.50 7.53 -5.55
N SER A 175 18.48 8.20 -6.16
CA SER A 175 19.90 7.93 -5.94
C SER A 175 20.61 9.16 -5.37
N ASP A 176 21.28 8.97 -4.24
CA ASP A 176 22.18 9.95 -3.65
C ASP A 176 23.49 10.02 -4.44
N PRO A 177 23.79 11.14 -5.13
CA PRO A 177 25.03 11.26 -5.91
C PRO A 177 26.28 11.25 -5.03
N ASP A 178 26.18 11.62 -3.74
CA ASP A 178 27.34 11.80 -2.87
C ASP A 178 27.75 10.50 -2.17
N THR A 179 26.77 9.75 -1.67
CA THR A 179 27.05 8.54 -0.87
C THR A 179 26.82 7.24 -1.63
N GLY A 180 26.05 7.27 -2.73
CA GLY A 180 25.62 6.08 -3.45
C GLY A 180 24.48 5.30 -2.76
N LEU A 181 23.77 5.90 -1.80
CA LEU A 181 22.53 5.31 -1.29
C LEU A 181 21.44 5.38 -2.36
N GLU A 182 20.83 4.23 -2.66
CA GLU A 182 19.71 4.07 -3.58
C GLU A 182 18.45 3.72 -2.78
N ILE A 183 17.36 4.45 -2.98
CA ILE A 183 16.02 4.09 -2.52
C ILE A 183 15.22 3.67 -3.75
N LYS A 184 14.71 2.44 -3.76
CA LYS A 184 13.86 1.93 -4.82
C LYS A 184 12.48 1.60 -4.29
N ALA A 185 11.45 2.28 -4.77
CA ALA A 185 10.06 1.88 -4.56
C ALA A 185 9.63 0.92 -5.68
N VAL A 186 9.19 -0.28 -5.30
CA VAL A 186 8.47 -1.19 -6.20
C VAL A 186 6.99 -1.03 -5.91
N VAL A 187 6.26 -0.42 -6.83
CA VAL A 187 4.85 -0.05 -6.72
C VAL A 187 4.01 -0.95 -7.62
N ASN A 188 2.97 -1.58 -7.08
CA ASN A 188 1.96 -2.30 -7.84
C ASN A 188 0.69 -1.46 -7.91
N ILE A 189 0.23 -1.15 -9.13
CA ILE A 189 -1.04 -0.47 -9.39
C ILE A 189 -1.99 -1.52 -9.97
N TYR A 190 -2.95 -1.97 -9.16
CA TYR A 190 -3.85 -3.07 -9.54
C TYR A 190 -4.90 -2.62 -10.56
N ARG A 191 -5.25 -3.48 -11.53
CA ARG A 191 -6.19 -3.13 -12.61
C ARG A 191 -7.65 -3.42 -12.27
N LYS A 192 -7.91 -4.49 -11.51
CA LYS A 192 -9.29 -4.89 -11.15
C LYS A 192 -9.84 -4.21 -9.90
N THR A 193 -8.97 -3.59 -9.11
CA THR A 193 -9.34 -2.88 -7.88
C THR A 193 -8.60 -1.56 -7.82
N SER A 194 -9.03 -0.64 -6.96
CA SER A 194 -8.42 0.66 -6.74
C SER A 194 -7.19 0.62 -5.80
N GLY A 195 -6.59 -0.56 -5.65
CA GLY A 195 -5.46 -0.78 -4.78
C GLY A 195 -4.14 -0.38 -5.42
N VAL A 196 -3.29 0.30 -4.65
CA VAL A 196 -1.90 0.56 -4.98
C VAL A 196 -1.05 0.18 -3.78
N ASP A 197 -0.10 -0.73 -3.94
CA ASP A 197 0.87 -1.04 -2.89
C ASP A 197 2.30 -0.70 -3.30
N TRP A 198 3.15 -0.46 -2.31
CA TRP A 198 4.58 -0.35 -2.54
C TRP A 198 5.42 -0.91 -1.42
N THR A 199 6.65 -1.27 -1.76
CA THR A 199 7.72 -1.60 -0.80
C THR A 199 8.98 -0.84 -1.22
N LEU A 200 9.61 -0.18 -0.25
CA LEU A 200 10.89 0.50 -0.45
C LEU A 200 12.03 -0.46 -0.20
N TYR A 201 13.08 -0.36 -1.00
CA TYR A 201 14.35 -1.06 -0.83
C TYR A 201 15.45 -0.02 -0.75
N LEU A 202 16.19 0.00 0.36
CA LEU A 202 17.32 0.88 0.58
C LEU A 202 18.57 0.08 0.35
N THR A 203 19.40 0.47 -0.62
CA THR A 203 20.59 -0.27 -1.03
C THR A 203 21.80 0.63 -1.06
N ASN A 204 22.89 0.23 -0.44
CA ASN A 204 24.15 0.95 -0.54
C ASN A 204 24.89 0.53 -1.82
N ARG A 205 24.92 1.40 -2.83
CA ARG A 205 25.69 1.24 -4.07
C ARG A 205 27.08 1.88 -3.99
N GLY A 206 27.37 2.60 -2.90
CA GLY A 206 28.65 3.25 -2.66
C GLY A 206 29.75 2.29 -2.22
N GLY A 207 30.97 2.80 -2.16
CA GLY A 207 32.17 2.04 -1.73
C GLY A 207 32.49 2.13 -0.24
N LYS A 208 31.62 2.74 0.57
CA LYS A 208 31.78 2.93 2.02
C LYS A 208 30.46 2.70 2.74
N ASN A 209 30.51 2.46 4.04
CA ASN A 209 29.30 2.44 4.86
C ASN A 209 28.51 3.73 4.68
N THR A 210 27.19 3.63 4.60
CA THR A 210 26.33 4.80 4.54
C THR A 210 26.45 5.61 5.84
N PRO A 211 26.21 6.93 5.81
CA PRO A 211 25.69 7.64 6.97
C PRO A 211 24.52 6.89 7.64
N VAL A 212 24.27 7.24 8.89
CA VAL A 212 23.19 6.63 9.67
C VAL A 212 21.83 6.95 9.03
N ILE A 213 21.00 5.92 8.86
CA ILE A 213 19.62 5.95 8.40
C ILE A 213 18.71 5.77 9.62
N ARG A 214 17.76 6.70 9.80
CA ARG A 214 16.82 6.72 10.92
C ARG A 214 15.39 7.01 10.49
N SER A 215 14.44 6.67 11.36
CA SER A 215 13.05 7.16 11.29
C SER A 215 12.37 6.93 9.92
N LEU A 216 12.59 5.76 9.30
CA LEU A 216 12.02 5.46 7.99
C LEU A 216 10.49 5.33 8.06
N ARG A 217 9.80 6.34 7.51
CA ARG A 217 8.36 6.36 7.25
C ARG A 217 8.11 5.79 5.87
N ALA A 218 7.59 4.56 5.81
CA ALA A 218 7.26 3.87 4.55
C ALA A 218 6.14 4.57 3.78
N LEU A 219 5.28 5.30 4.51
CA LEU A 219 4.31 6.27 4.00
C LEU A 219 4.65 7.63 4.61
N ASP A 220 4.75 8.65 3.78
CA ASP A 220 4.70 10.06 4.17
C ASP A 220 4.20 10.87 2.98
N THR A 221 2.92 11.19 2.97
CA THR A 221 2.28 11.89 1.85
C THR A 221 1.16 12.81 2.31
N ARG A 222 0.72 13.69 1.41
CA ARG A 222 -0.36 14.66 1.65
C ARG A 222 -1.53 14.39 0.72
N PHE A 223 -2.73 14.42 1.28
CA PHE A 223 -3.99 14.27 0.59
C PHE A 223 -4.80 15.56 0.67
N TYR A 224 -5.62 15.78 -0.35
CA TYR A 224 -6.45 16.97 -0.49
C TYR A 224 -7.92 16.60 -0.24
N PRO A 225 -8.60 17.22 0.74
CA PRO A 225 -10.05 17.17 0.86
C PRO A 225 -10.74 17.83 -0.34
N ALA A 226 -12.02 17.51 -0.61
CA ALA A 226 -12.68 17.98 -1.83
C ALA A 226 -13.07 19.44 -1.64
N GLY A 227 -12.95 20.22 -2.72
CA GLY A 227 -13.07 21.68 -2.66
C GLY A 227 -11.74 22.39 -2.43
N ALA A 228 -10.64 21.67 -2.22
CA ALA A 228 -9.28 22.20 -2.18
C ALA A 228 -8.47 21.75 -3.42
N ASP A 229 -8.97 22.04 -4.63
CA ASP A 229 -8.06 22.26 -5.74
C ASP A 229 -7.48 23.70 -5.65
N ARG A 230 -6.38 23.99 -6.35
CA ARG A 230 -5.81 25.35 -6.39
C ARG A 230 -6.69 26.36 -7.17
N THR A 231 -7.89 25.97 -7.61
CA THR A 231 -8.71 26.68 -8.61
C THR A 231 -10.15 26.98 -8.18
N GLY A 232 -10.60 26.51 -7.01
CA GLY A 232 -11.94 26.78 -6.48
C GLY A 232 -13.09 26.12 -7.26
N THR A 233 -12.84 25.05 -8.01
CA THR A 233 -13.89 24.37 -8.79
C THR A 233 -14.59 23.28 -7.98
N GLU A 234 -15.84 23.53 -7.60
CA GLU A 234 -16.74 22.52 -7.02
C GLU A 234 -17.02 21.41 -8.04
N TYR A 235 -16.45 20.22 -7.84
CA TYR A 235 -16.92 19.02 -8.52
C TYR A 235 -18.18 18.49 -7.81
N ALA A 236 -19.35 18.86 -8.31
CA ALA A 236 -20.58 18.17 -7.95
C ALA A 236 -20.49 16.73 -8.49
N ALA A 237 -20.28 15.76 -7.61
CA ALA A 237 -20.41 14.35 -7.98
C ALA A 237 -21.89 14.07 -8.32
N PRO A 238 -22.22 13.54 -9.52
CA PRO A 238 -23.58 13.16 -9.83
C PRO A 238 -24.02 12.00 -8.92
N ASP A 239 -25.18 12.17 -8.29
CA ASP A 239 -26.03 11.18 -7.63
C ASP A 239 -25.34 10.11 -6.76
N VAL A 240 -24.53 10.54 -5.79
CA VAL A 240 -24.06 9.67 -4.69
C VAL A 240 -24.95 9.88 -3.47
N PRO A 241 -25.44 8.83 -2.78
CA PRO A 241 -26.18 8.96 -1.54
C PRO A 241 -25.40 9.83 -0.54
N GLN A 242 -25.96 10.98 -0.21
CA GLN A 242 -25.43 11.84 0.84
C GLN A 242 -25.65 11.14 2.19
N GLN A 243 -24.66 11.22 3.08
CA GLN A 243 -24.81 10.70 4.44
C GLN A 243 -26.04 11.36 5.10
N PRO A 244 -26.93 10.61 5.76
CA PRO A 244 -28.12 11.17 6.41
C PRO A 244 -27.81 12.25 7.46
N ASP A 245 -26.58 12.25 7.99
CA ASP A 245 -26.08 13.17 9.02
C ASP A 245 -24.92 14.08 8.52
N ALA A 246 -24.72 14.24 7.20
CA ALA A 246 -23.66 15.09 6.61
C ALA A 246 -23.86 16.61 6.80
N ALA A 247 -24.64 17.02 7.80
CA ALA A 247 -24.82 18.40 8.18
C ALA A 247 -24.05 18.68 9.48
N ALA A 248 -22.74 18.97 9.39
CA ALA A 248 -22.05 19.89 10.32
C ALA A 248 -20.55 20.15 10.06
N SER A 249 -19.79 19.31 9.34
CA SER A 249 -18.35 19.56 9.16
C SER A 249 -17.80 19.08 7.81
N SER A 250 -17.05 19.95 7.13
CA SER A 250 -16.21 19.62 5.97
C SER A 250 -14.88 18.98 6.38
N ALA A 251 -14.65 18.78 7.68
CA ALA A 251 -13.41 18.24 8.20
C ALA A 251 -13.23 16.76 7.79
N PRO A 252 -12.02 16.35 7.40
CA PRO A 252 -11.69 14.95 7.18
C PRO A 252 -11.93 14.10 8.43
N VAL A 253 -12.29 12.84 8.24
CA VAL A 253 -12.54 11.89 9.35
C VAL A 253 -11.61 10.69 9.23
N LEU A 254 -10.97 10.33 10.34
CA LEU A 254 -10.14 9.15 10.48
C LEU A 254 -10.93 8.04 11.19
N TYR A 255 -11.15 6.92 10.50
CA TYR A 255 -11.67 5.70 11.08
C TYR A 255 -10.52 4.73 11.33
N ARG A 256 -10.35 4.31 12.58
CA ARG A 256 -9.31 3.34 12.99
C ARG A 256 -9.90 2.35 13.99
N GLN A 257 -9.13 1.36 14.42
CA GLN A 257 -9.54 0.39 15.41
C GLN A 257 -8.51 0.27 16.51
N GLU A 258 -8.98 0.02 17.73
CA GLU A 258 -8.10 -0.45 18.79
C GLU A 258 -7.50 -1.81 18.43
N GLY A 259 -6.33 -2.08 18.98
CA GLY A 259 -5.71 -3.39 18.92
C GLY A 259 -6.20 -4.31 20.05
N SER A 260 -5.53 -5.44 20.19
CA SER A 260 -5.58 -6.23 21.42
C SER A 260 -4.69 -5.58 22.48
N VAL A 261 -4.98 -5.81 23.75
CA VAL A 261 -4.13 -5.38 24.88
C VAL A 261 -3.34 -6.56 25.48
N GLY A 262 -3.19 -7.64 24.71
CA GLY A 262 -2.41 -8.83 25.07
C GLY A 262 -3.25 -9.97 25.65
N MET A 263 -2.62 -11.13 25.85
CA MET A 263 -3.30 -12.40 26.18
C MET A 263 -3.89 -12.48 27.60
N VAL A 264 -3.57 -11.53 28.50
CA VAL A 264 -3.90 -11.64 29.94
C VAL A 264 -5.15 -10.83 30.33
N HIS A 265 -5.53 -9.82 29.54
CA HIS A 265 -6.61 -8.90 29.87
C HIS A 265 -7.50 -8.58 28.65
N PHE A 266 -8.34 -9.52 28.23
CA PHE A 266 -9.38 -9.22 27.24
C PHE A 266 -10.28 -8.09 27.77
N THR A 267 -10.37 -7.00 27.01
CA THR A 267 -11.27 -5.88 27.33
C THR A 267 -12.39 -5.83 26.30
N HIS A 268 -13.53 -5.27 26.68
CA HIS A 268 -14.63 -5.00 25.76
C HIS A 268 -14.28 -4.01 24.63
N ARG A 269 -13.07 -3.42 24.66
CA ARG A 269 -12.58 -2.47 23.68
C ARG A 269 -11.67 -3.09 22.61
N GLU A 270 -11.31 -4.37 22.72
CA GLU A 270 -10.48 -5.01 21.70
C GLU A 270 -11.14 -4.90 20.33
N PHE A 271 -10.38 -4.42 19.34
CA PHE A 271 -10.85 -4.17 17.97
C PHE A 271 -12.02 -3.18 17.87
N MET A 272 -12.27 -2.38 18.90
CA MET A 272 -13.34 -1.38 18.90
C MET A 272 -13.07 -0.34 17.81
N PRO A 273 -14.06 -0.04 16.95
CA PRO A 273 -13.93 1.03 15.96
C PRO A 273 -13.91 2.39 16.65
N LEU A 274 -13.02 3.25 16.17
CA LEU A 274 -12.85 4.62 16.61
C LEU A 274 -13.05 5.56 15.41
N THR A 275 -13.71 6.67 15.66
CA THR A 275 -13.98 7.73 14.68
C THR A 275 -13.45 9.03 15.23
N ASP A 276 -12.41 9.58 14.59
CA ASP A 276 -11.79 10.83 14.98
C ASP A 276 -12.02 11.88 13.89
N THR A 277 -12.65 13.00 14.25
CA THR A 277 -12.72 14.17 13.36
C THR A 277 -11.38 14.90 13.36
N LEU A 278 -10.81 15.12 12.18
CA LEU A 278 -9.54 15.83 12.01
C LEU A 278 -9.80 17.32 11.77
N GLU A 279 -10.02 18.06 12.86
CA GLU A 279 -10.11 19.52 12.82
C GLU A 279 -8.82 20.16 12.28
N GLU A 280 -8.91 21.35 11.70
CA GLU A 280 -7.74 22.10 11.24
C GLU A 280 -6.74 22.32 12.40
N GLY A 281 -5.47 22.00 12.17
CA GLY A 281 -4.39 22.03 13.17
C GLY A 281 -4.26 20.76 14.02
N SER A 282 -5.22 19.83 13.97
CA SER A 282 -5.20 18.60 14.74
C SER A 282 -4.23 17.56 14.20
N ALA A 283 -3.81 16.65 15.07
CA ALA A 283 -3.05 15.48 14.71
C ALA A 283 -3.38 14.31 15.62
N ILE A 284 -3.49 13.12 15.04
CA ILE A 284 -3.75 11.86 15.74
C ILE A 284 -2.56 10.94 15.49
N GLU A 285 -1.95 10.47 16.58
CA GLU A 285 -0.90 9.47 16.58
C GLU A 285 -1.41 8.17 17.17
N PHE A 286 -1.08 7.06 16.53
CA PHE A 286 -1.49 5.72 16.95
C PHE A 286 -0.52 4.69 16.38
N GLY A 287 -0.43 3.53 17.02
CA GLY A 287 0.53 2.50 16.63
C GLY A 287 0.54 1.36 17.63
N THR A 288 1.53 0.49 17.48
CA THR A 288 1.72 -0.67 18.34
C THR A 288 2.07 -0.27 19.78
N GLY A 289 1.42 -0.89 20.76
CA GLY A 289 1.77 -0.76 22.18
C GLY A 289 2.95 -1.64 22.62
N ASP A 290 3.19 -2.75 21.94
CA ASP A 290 4.30 -3.70 22.16
C ASP A 290 4.92 -4.15 20.83
N ALA A 291 5.51 -5.35 20.70
CA ALA A 291 6.13 -5.78 19.44
C ALA A 291 5.18 -6.37 18.40
N TYR A 292 3.93 -6.64 18.73
CA TYR A 292 2.97 -7.24 17.81
C TYR A 292 2.21 -6.16 17.02
N SER A 293 2.01 -6.40 15.72
CA SER A 293 1.37 -5.43 14.81
C SER A 293 -0.03 -4.99 15.17
N SER A 294 -0.75 -5.75 16.00
CA SER A 294 -2.12 -5.43 16.41
C SER A 294 -2.25 -5.17 17.91
N SER A 295 -1.14 -4.93 18.62
CA SER A 295 -1.22 -4.53 20.03
C SER A 295 -1.52 -3.04 20.14
N GLY A 296 -2.55 -2.66 20.87
CA GLY A 296 -2.97 -1.27 21.06
C GLY A 296 -3.69 -0.62 19.86
N ALA A 297 -3.22 -0.84 18.63
CA ALA A 297 -3.88 -0.35 17.41
C ALA A 297 -3.86 -1.39 16.27
N PHE A 298 -4.85 -1.34 15.38
CA PHE A 298 -4.88 -2.17 14.18
C PHE A 298 -4.12 -1.49 13.00
N PRO A 299 -3.34 -2.23 12.18
CA PRO A 299 -2.46 -1.66 11.14
C PRO A 299 -3.17 -1.13 9.91
N PHE A 300 -4.49 -0.95 9.97
CA PHE A 300 -5.33 -0.47 8.89
C PHE A 300 -6.23 0.66 9.39
N TYR A 301 -6.36 1.73 8.60
CA TYR A 301 -7.21 2.86 8.91
C TYR A 301 -7.77 3.50 7.64
N ASN A 302 -8.91 4.15 7.75
CA ASN A 302 -9.62 4.77 6.63
C ASN A 302 -9.72 6.28 6.82
N LEU A 303 -9.22 7.05 5.86
CA LEU A 303 -9.37 8.50 5.79
C LEU A 303 -10.54 8.83 4.87
N SER A 304 -11.53 9.54 5.38
CA SER A 304 -12.68 10.04 4.64
C SER A 304 -12.61 11.55 4.43
N PHE A 305 -12.94 11.98 3.23
CA PHE A 305 -13.08 13.38 2.82
C PHE A 305 -14.52 13.68 2.38
N GLY A 306 -15.49 12.98 2.98
CA GLY A 306 -16.90 13.01 2.59
C GLY A 306 -17.26 11.73 1.83
N ASN A 307 -17.56 11.85 0.53
CA ASN A 307 -18.00 10.74 -0.30
C ASN A 307 -16.86 10.01 -1.03
N TYR A 308 -15.63 10.21 -0.60
CA TYR A 308 -14.45 9.52 -1.10
C TYR A 308 -13.36 9.54 -0.03
N GLY A 309 -12.36 8.70 -0.23
CA GLY A 309 -11.26 8.58 0.70
C GLY A 309 -10.29 7.49 0.33
N LEU A 310 -9.51 7.06 1.32
CA LEU A 310 -8.60 5.95 1.15
C LEU A 310 -8.48 5.11 2.43
N VAL A 311 -8.42 3.79 2.24
CA VAL A 311 -7.93 2.89 3.27
C VAL A 311 -6.41 2.80 3.14
N THR A 312 -5.69 3.03 4.22
CA THR A 312 -4.26 2.75 4.35
C THR A 312 -4.06 1.48 5.14
N ALA A 313 -3.20 0.58 4.65
CA ALA A 313 -2.83 -0.65 5.32
C ALA A 313 -1.32 -0.87 5.33
N LEU A 314 -0.78 -1.26 6.50
CA LEU A 314 0.63 -1.61 6.67
C LEU A 314 0.82 -3.12 6.67
N GLY A 315 1.54 -3.62 5.68
CA GLY A 315 1.99 -5.01 5.61
C GLY A 315 3.26 -5.22 6.43
N TRP A 316 3.12 -5.22 7.76
CA TRP A 316 4.20 -5.41 8.72
C TRP A 316 3.67 -6.06 10.00
N THR A 317 4.39 -7.05 10.52
CA THR A 317 3.99 -7.84 11.71
C THR A 317 4.69 -7.37 12.99
N GLY A 318 5.69 -6.50 12.88
CA GLY A 318 6.39 -5.90 14.02
C GLY A 318 5.81 -4.55 14.45
N GLN A 319 6.63 -3.78 15.19
CA GLN A 319 6.28 -2.44 15.65
C GLN A 319 6.11 -1.44 14.52
N TRP A 320 5.02 -0.68 14.60
CA TRP A 320 4.74 0.41 13.68
C TRP A 320 3.98 1.51 14.41
N ASP A 321 4.08 2.72 13.86
CA ASP A 321 3.22 3.82 14.25
C ASP A 321 2.81 4.63 13.02
N ALA A 322 1.72 5.38 13.18
CA ALA A 322 1.18 6.29 12.21
C ALA A 322 0.82 7.62 12.88
N ARG A 323 0.94 8.69 12.09
CA ARG A 323 0.53 10.04 12.43
C ARG A 323 -0.27 10.60 11.26
N VAL A 324 -1.50 11.01 11.54
CA VAL A 324 -2.37 11.70 10.59
C VAL A 324 -2.64 13.11 11.12
N GLU A 325 -2.33 14.12 10.32
CA GLU A 325 -2.50 15.53 10.70
C GLU A 325 -3.25 16.30 9.61
N ASN A 326 -4.18 17.15 10.02
CA ASN A 326 -4.86 18.09 9.13
C ASN A 326 -4.30 19.49 9.37
N ARG A 327 -3.58 20.03 8.38
CA ARG A 327 -2.98 21.36 8.43
C ARG A 327 -2.99 22.01 7.07
N GLU A 328 -3.27 23.31 7.04
CA GLU A 328 -3.25 24.14 5.85
C GLU A 328 -4.15 23.59 4.73
N GLY A 329 -5.31 23.04 5.11
CA GLY A 329 -6.24 22.40 4.18
C GLY A 329 -5.71 21.11 3.52
N ARG A 330 -4.71 20.47 4.13
CA ARG A 330 -4.11 19.21 3.66
C ARG A 330 -4.05 18.20 4.79
N VAL A 331 -4.38 16.95 4.48
CA VAL A 331 -4.17 15.84 5.41
C VAL A 331 -2.88 15.14 5.09
N ARG A 332 -1.89 15.26 5.97
CA ARG A 332 -0.66 14.47 5.87
C ARG A 332 -0.85 13.17 6.63
N SER A 333 -0.56 12.06 5.98
CA SER A 333 -0.48 10.75 6.61
C SER A 333 0.96 10.25 6.55
N SER A 334 1.49 9.86 7.70
CA SER A 334 2.80 9.22 7.78
C SER A 334 2.73 7.94 8.60
N ALA A 335 3.39 6.88 8.14
CA ALA A 335 3.40 5.59 8.82
C ALA A 335 4.67 4.80 8.51
N GLY A 336 5.17 4.04 9.49
CA GLY A 336 6.41 3.28 9.32
C GLY A 336 6.77 2.46 10.55
N MET A 337 8.00 1.93 10.54
CA MET A 337 8.55 1.23 11.70
C MET A 337 8.82 2.24 12.82
N THR A 338 8.52 1.86 14.07
CA THR A 338 8.69 2.74 15.23
C THR A 338 10.17 3.04 15.53
N VAL A 339 11.02 2.03 15.35
CA VAL A 339 12.46 2.16 15.62
C VAL A 339 13.25 1.68 14.42
N MET A 340 14.03 2.58 13.83
CA MET A 340 15.07 2.26 12.88
C MET A 340 16.24 3.21 13.11
N ASN A 341 17.43 2.65 13.34
CA ASN A 341 18.67 3.38 13.52
C ASN A 341 19.82 2.47 13.09
N THR A 342 20.21 2.56 11.83
CA THR A 342 21.18 1.64 11.22
C THR A 342 22.08 2.38 10.24
N TYR A 343 23.07 1.67 9.70
CA TYR A 343 23.76 2.02 8.46
C TYR A 343 23.75 0.78 7.57
N LEU A 344 24.17 0.94 6.31
CA LEU A 344 24.35 -0.17 5.38
C LEU A 344 25.82 -0.25 4.97
N GLU A 345 26.42 -1.44 5.05
CA GLU A 345 27.71 -1.74 4.44
C GLU A 345 27.59 -1.76 2.90
N PRO A 346 28.70 -1.61 2.15
CA PRO A 346 28.68 -1.68 0.69
C PRO A 346 27.99 -2.94 0.17
N GLY A 347 26.99 -2.76 -0.68
CA GLY A 347 26.21 -3.86 -1.26
C GLY A 347 25.05 -4.38 -0.39
N GLU A 348 24.93 -3.95 0.87
CA GLU A 348 23.79 -4.32 1.70
C GLU A 348 22.49 -3.66 1.22
N SER A 349 21.39 -4.36 1.48
CA SER A 349 20.05 -3.91 1.18
C SER A 349 19.07 -4.29 2.28
N ILE A 350 18.18 -3.38 2.63
CA ILE A 350 17.06 -3.59 3.54
C ILE A 350 15.76 -3.15 2.87
N ARG A 351 14.61 -3.58 3.41
CA ARG A 351 13.30 -3.15 2.92
C ARG A 351 12.44 -2.51 4.00
N SER A 352 11.55 -1.61 3.60
CA SER A 352 10.49 -1.08 4.46
C SER A 352 9.35 -2.12 4.67
N PRO A 353 8.44 -1.85 5.63
CA PRO A 353 7.06 -2.30 5.55
C PRO A 353 6.45 -2.10 4.15
N ARG A 354 5.52 -2.97 3.77
CA ARG A 354 4.68 -2.71 2.61
C ARG A 354 3.59 -1.71 3.02
N VAL A 355 3.28 -0.75 2.16
CA VAL A 355 2.11 0.12 2.32
C VAL A 355 1.13 -0.22 1.21
N LEU A 356 -0.15 -0.38 1.53
CA LEU A 356 -1.25 -0.50 0.57
C LEU A 356 -2.22 0.66 0.79
N LEU A 357 -2.49 1.41 -0.26
CA LEU A 357 -3.57 2.38 -0.33
C LEU A 357 -4.69 1.83 -1.19
N THR A 358 -5.93 1.95 -0.74
CA THR A 358 -7.11 1.63 -1.55
C THR A 358 -8.03 2.83 -1.60
N LEU A 359 -8.11 3.46 -2.78
CA LEU A 359 -8.98 4.61 -3.02
C LEU A 359 -10.43 4.15 -3.11
N TRP A 360 -11.37 4.92 -2.57
CA TRP A 360 -12.78 4.58 -2.64
C TRP A 360 -13.64 5.83 -2.86
N LYS A 361 -14.82 5.60 -3.43
CA LYS A 361 -15.91 6.56 -3.59
C LYS A 361 -17.20 5.90 -3.10
N GLY A 362 -18.04 6.66 -2.43
CA GLY A 362 -19.26 6.17 -1.78
C GLY A 362 -19.28 6.58 -0.31
N LEU A 363 -19.73 5.67 0.55
CA LEU A 363 -19.73 5.85 1.99
C LEU A 363 -18.41 5.32 2.60
N PRO A 364 -17.98 5.78 3.78
CA PRO A 364 -16.76 5.28 4.42
C PRO A 364 -16.70 3.76 4.57
N GLU A 365 -17.84 3.10 4.81
CA GLU A 365 -17.97 1.65 4.86
C GLU A 365 -17.65 0.95 3.52
N ASP A 366 -17.88 1.62 2.38
CA ASP A 366 -17.49 1.10 1.07
C ASP A 366 -15.98 0.97 0.98
N GLY A 367 -15.22 1.87 1.62
CA GLY A 367 -13.76 1.80 1.68
C GLY A 367 -13.25 0.45 2.18
N TRP A 368 -13.91 -0.12 3.21
CA TRP A 368 -13.59 -1.46 3.69
C TRP A 368 -13.93 -2.56 2.69
N ASN A 369 -15.01 -2.40 1.91
CA ASN A 369 -15.33 -3.33 0.83
C ASN A 369 -14.27 -3.28 -0.27
N TYR A 370 -13.89 -2.09 -0.76
CA TYR A 370 -12.81 -1.93 -1.73
C TYR A 370 -11.51 -2.55 -1.23
N PHE A 371 -11.15 -2.30 0.04
CA PHE A 371 -9.95 -2.89 0.66
C PHE A 371 -10.02 -4.42 0.67
N ARG A 372 -11.12 -5.01 1.13
CA ARG A 372 -11.32 -6.47 1.14
C ARG A 372 -11.25 -7.07 -0.27
N HIS A 373 -11.82 -6.40 -1.27
CA HIS A 373 -11.73 -6.82 -2.67
C HIS A 373 -10.27 -6.85 -3.15
N THR A 374 -9.49 -5.81 -2.86
CA THR A 374 -8.05 -5.79 -3.18
C THR A 374 -7.29 -6.91 -2.47
N MET A 375 -7.57 -7.12 -1.18
CA MET A 375 -6.94 -8.19 -0.40
C MET A 375 -7.23 -9.57 -1.01
N LEU A 376 -8.50 -9.88 -1.27
CA LEU A 376 -8.92 -11.18 -1.81
C LEU A 376 -8.39 -11.44 -3.23
N GLU A 377 -8.32 -10.40 -4.07
CA GLU A 377 -7.86 -10.56 -5.44
C GLU A 377 -6.34 -10.78 -5.51
N TYR A 378 -5.56 -9.96 -4.80
CA TYR A 378 -4.11 -9.85 -5.01
C TYR A 378 -3.21 -10.25 -3.85
N ILE A 379 -3.69 -10.20 -2.61
CA ILE A 379 -2.82 -10.29 -1.42
C ILE A 379 -3.00 -11.62 -0.68
N VAL A 380 -4.24 -12.07 -0.51
CA VAL A 380 -4.56 -13.28 0.25
C VAL A 380 -3.92 -14.50 -0.42
N PRO A 381 -3.23 -15.37 0.35
CA PRO A 381 -2.59 -16.56 -0.19
C PRO A 381 -3.57 -17.46 -0.95
N ARG A 382 -3.06 -18.06 -2.03
CA ARG A 382 -3.81 -19.02 -2.85
C ARG A 382 -3.19 -20.40 -2.73
N TYR A 383 -4.04 -21.42 -2.64
CA TYR A 383 -3.66 -22.83 -2.73
C TYR A 383 -4.35 -23.45 -3.94
N ASN A 384 -3.57 -24.03 -4.86
CA ASN A 384 -4.07 -24.53 -6.16
C ASN A 384 -4.89 -23.50 -6.97
N GLY A 385 -4.50 -22.22 -6.91
CA GLY A 385 -5.16 -21.13 -7.62
C GLY A 385 -6.40 -20.55 -6.93
N GLU A 386 -6.92 -21.22 -5.90
CA GLU A 386 -8.07 -20.76 -5.13
C GLU A 386 -7.64 -20.01 -3.88
N ILE A 387 -8.48 -19.04 -3.46
CA ILE A 387 -8.31 -18.37 -2.18
C ILE A 387 -8.42 -19.41 -1.07
N ILE A 388 -7.43 -19.43 -0.17
CA ILE A 388 -7.51 -20.28 1.02
C ILE A 388 -8.71 -19.82 1.85
N ARG A 389 -9.66 -20.74 2.05
CA ARG A 389 -10.78 -20.54 2.97
C ARG A 389 -10.51 -21.28 4.26
N GLU A 390 -10.94 -20.69 5.37
CA GLU A 390 -10.85 -21.29 6.69
C GLU A 390 -11.64 -22.61 6.72
N PRO A 391 -11.05 -23.73 7.18
CA PRO A 391 -11.79 -24.95 7.37
C PRO A 391 -12.77 -24.81 8.54
N VAL A 392 -13.85 -25.58 8.52
CA VAL A 392 -14.67 -25.75 9.73
C VAL A 392 -13.99 -26.80 10.60
N PHE A 393 -13.52 -26.42 11.79
CA PHE A 393 -12.75 -27.29 12.66
C PHE A 393 -13.40 -27.50 14.03
N ASP A 394 -13.14 -28.66 14.64
CA ASP A 394 -13.39 -28.89 16.05
C ASP A 394 -12.08 -28.72 16.84
N MET A 395 -12.16 -27.99 17.96
CA MET A 395 -11.04 -27.79 18.89
C MET A 395 -11.45 -28.03 20.35
N CYS A 396 -12.60 -28.66 20.60
CA CYS A 396 -13.20 -28.71 21.94
C CYS A 396 -12.31 -29.35 23.02
N ALA A 397 -11.42 -30.27 22.65
CA ALA A 397 -10.53 -30.92 23.60
C ALA A 397 -9.59 -29.92 24.31
N CYS A 398 -9.17 -28.85 23.63
CA CYS A 398 -8.16 -27.93 24.15
C CYS A 398 -8.63 -27.13 25.37
N PHE A 399 -9.93 -26.83 25.46
CA PHE A 399 -10.52 -26.06 26.55
C PHE A 399 -11.01 -26.92 27.71
N ASN A 400 -11.21 -28.23 27.48
CA ASN A 400 -11.74 -29.14 28.50
C ASN A 400 -10.64 -29.95 29.20
N GLU A 401 -9.63 -30.38 28.45
CA GLU A 401 -8.64 -31.34 28.93
C GLU A 401 -7.34 -30.67 29.37
N THR A 402 -6.88 -29.63 28.66
CA THR A 402 -5.63 -28.90 28.94
C THR A 402 -4.42 -29.85 29.07
N ASN A 403 -3.60 -29.75 30.12
CA ASN A 403 -2.49 -30.67 30.37
C ASN A 403 -2.92 -32.12 30.65
N SER A 404 -4.22 -32.39 30.81
CA SER A 404 -4.77 -33.75 30.93
C SER A 404 -5.12 -34.37 29.57
N THR A 405 -4.88 -33.67 28.44
CA THR A 405 -5.12 -34.22 27.10
C THR A 405 -4.36 -35.52 26.90
N THR A 406 -5.05 -36.56 26.44
CA THR A 406 -4.49 -37.87 26.08
C THR A 406 -5.03 -38.35 24.73
N TYR A 407 -4.42 -39.39 24.18
CA TYR A 407 -4.93 -40.06 22.99
C TYR A 407 -6.41 -40.47 23.11
N GLU A 408 -6.82 -41.02 24.26
CA GLU A 408 -8.19 -41.53 24.46
C GLU A 408 -9.23 -40.40 24.54
N ASN A 409 -8.88 -39.26 25.15
CA ASN A 409 -9.79 -38.12 25.22
C ASN A 409 -9.99 -37.52 23.83
N GLU A 410 -8.90 -37.22 23.11
CA GLU A 410 -8.95 -36.72 21.73
C GLU A 410 -9.75 -37.66 20.80
N LYS A 411 -9.51 -38.97 20.92
CA LYS A 411 -10.28 -40.00 20.21
C LYS A 411 -11.78 -39.92 20.52
N THR A 412 -12.16 -39.67 21.77
CA THR A 412 -13.57 -39.55 22.18
C THR A 412 -14.26 -38.34 21.53
N TYR A 413 -13.56 -37.22 21.37
CA TYR A 413 -14.08 -36.07 20.62
C TYR A 413 -14.28 -36.39 19.14
N ILE A 414 -13.30 -37.05 18.50
CA ILE A 414 -13.43 -37.53 17.11
C ILE A 414 -14.63 -38.48 16.97
N ASP A 415 -14.79 -39.43 17.90
CA ASP A 415 -15.92 -40.35 17.92
C ASP A 415 -17.27 -39.62 18.04
N SER A 416 -17.33 -38.55 18.83
CA SER A 416 -18.53 -37.72 18.96
C SER A 416 -18.86 -37.00 17.66
N ILE A 417 -17.87 -36.43 16.98
CA ILE A 417 -18.03 -35.79 15.66
C ILE A 417 -18.63 -36.80 14.66
N VAL A 418 -18.02 -37.98 14.57
CA VAL A 418 -18.43 -39.04 13.64
C VAL A 418 -19.83 -39.56 13.97
N LYS A 419 -20.08 -39.90 15.24
CA LYS A 419 -21.36 -40.45 15.72
C LYS A 419 -22.52 -39.49 15.45
N ASN A 420 -22.31 -38.21 15.72
CA ASN A 420 -23.34 -37.18 15.57
C ASN A 420 -23.36 -36.55 14.17
N LYS A 421 -22.47 -36.97 13.26
CA LYS A 421 -22.34 -36.44 11.90
C LYS A 421 -22.16 -34.92 11.87
N LEU A 422 -21.32 -34.41 12.77
CA LEU A 422 -21.03 -32.98 12.84
C LEU A 422 -20.22 -32.54 11.60
N PRO A 423 -20.53 -31.39 10.99
CA PRO A 423 -19.98 -30.99 9.70
C PRO A 423 -18.59 -30.33 9.83
N PHE A 424 -17.63 -31.02 10.44
CA PHE A 424 -16.25 -30.54 10.56
C PHE A 424 -15.37 -31.13 9.45
N ASP A 425 -14.53 -30.29 8.86
CA ASP A 425 -13.54 -30.69 7.85
C ASP A 425 -12.21 -31.15 8.48
N VAL A 426 -11.91 -30.60 9.65
CA VAL A 426 -10.62 -30.67 10.33
C VAL A 426 -10.84 -30.94 11.80
N TYR A 427 -10.03 -31.83 12.38
CA TYR A 427 -9.85 -31.94 13.81
C TYR A 427 -8.58 -31.17 14.21
N TRP A 428 -8.71 -30.23 15.15
CA TRP A 428 -7.61 -29.39 15.61
C TRP A 428 -7.05 -29.92 16.94
N LEU A 429 -5.89 -30.57 16.87
CA LEU A 429 -5.07 -30.86 18.03
C LEU A 429 -4.34 -29.57 18.44
N ASP A 430 -4.89 -28.88 19.44
CA ASP A 430 -4.38 -27.59 19.91
C ASP A 430 -3.10 -27.76 20.75
N ALA A 431 -2.85 -26.90 21.75
CA ALA A 431 -1.70 -26.99 22.64
C ALA A 431 -1.68 -28.32 23.43
N TRP A 432 -0.81 -28.42 24.44
CA TRP A 432 -0.79 -29.53 25.42
C TRP A 432 -0.18 -30.87 24.96
N TRP A 433 0.05 -31.13 23.68
CA TRP A 433 0.62 -32.42 23.20
C TRP A 433 2.10 -32.62 23.51
N HIS A 434 2.83 -31.53 23.76
CA HIS A 434 4.26 -31.53 24.04
C HIS A 434 4.59 -32.26 25.35
N LYS A 435 5.80 -32.78 25.43
CA LYS A 435 6.42 -33.20 26.69
C LYS A 435 6.49 -31.98 27.61
N GLY A 436 6.05 -32.12 28.86
CA GLY A 436 5.91 -30.99 29.79
C GLY A 436 4.62 -30.18 29.62
N GLY A 437 3.81 -30.45 28.59
CA GLY A 437 2.51 -29.81 28.42
C GLY A 437 2.62 -28.34 27.97
N PHE A 438 1.66 -27.50 28.35
CA PHE A 438 1.72 -26.06 28.13
C PHE A 438 1.53 -25.31 29.47
N PRO A 439 2.21 -24.17 29.69
CA PRO A 439 3.24 -23.59 28.82
C PRO A 439 4.62 -24.26 28.95
N ASP A 440 4.85 -25.11 29.96
CA ASP A 440 6.19 -25.62 30.31
C ASP A 440 6.86 -26.47 29.22
N GLY A 441 6.09 -27.03 28.28
CA GLY A 441 6.61 -27.76 27.13
C GLY A 441 6.91 -26.90 25.90
N LEU A 442 6.67 -25.59 25.94
CA LEU A 442 7.03 -24.67 24.85
C LEU A 442 8.54 -24.75 24.58
N GLY A 443 8.92 -24.93 23.31
CA GLY A 443 10.31 -25.14 22.95
C GLY A 443 10.81 -26.58 23.09
N ASN A 444 9.98 -27.53 23.52
CA ASN A 444 10.30 -28.96 23.42
C ASN A 444 10.00 -29.47 22.00
N TYR A 445 10.80 -29.02 21.04
CA TYR A 445 10.72 -29.40 19.63
C TYR A 445 11.93 -30.24 19.19
N GLY A 446 11.79 -30.93 18.06
CA GLY A 446 12.89 -31.60 17.39
C GLY A 446 12.76 -33.12 17.30
N TYR A 447 13.77 -33.72 16.69
CA TYR A 447 13.85 -35.17 16.46
C TYR A 447 14.82 -35.84 17.44
N PRO A 448 14.59 -37.11 17.80
CA PRO A 448 13.43 -37.93 17.41
C PRO A 448 12.16 -37.50 18.17
N LEU A 449 10.97 -37.66 17.57
CA LEU A 449 9.70 -37.04 18.03
C LEU A 449 9.34 -37.41 19.48
N GLU A 450 9.77 -38.56 19.95
CA GLU A 450 9.55 -39.09 21.30
C GLU A 450 10.16 -38.20 22.38
N ARG A 451 11.12 -37.33 22.02
CA ARG A 451 11.67 -36.33 22.93
C ARG A 451 10.75 -35.12 23.11
N ALA A 452 9.99 -34.79 22.07
CA ALA A 452 9.15 -33.60 21.97
C ALA A 452 7.71 -33.86 22.44
N VAL A 453 7.20 -35.08 22.24
CA VAL A 453 5.82 -35.46 22.56
C VAL A 453 5.72 -36.09 23.95
N ALA A 454 4.63 -35.86 24.67
CA ALA A 454 4.31 -36.58 25.90
C ALA A 454 3.88 -38.03 25.62
N MET A 455 4.85 -38.92 25.39
CA MET A 455 4.60 -40.32 24.98
C MET A 455 3.79 -41.15 25.98
N ASP A 456 3.74 -40.74 27.25
CA ASP A 456 2.90 -41.33 28.29
C ASP A 456 1.40 -41.06 28.05
N ARG A 457 1.07 -39.91 27.45
CA ARG A 457 -0.30 -39.50 27.06
C ARG A 457 -0.63 -39.82 25.60
N PHE A 458 0.39 -39.88 24.76
CA PHE A 458 0.31 -40.16 23.32
C PHE A 458 1.26 -41.30 22.95
N PRO A 459 0.88 -42.57 23.19
CA PRO A 459 1.79 -43.72 23.04
C PRO A 459 2.29 -43.95 21.60
N GLU A 460 1.51 -43.53 20.60
CA GLU A 460 1.91 -43.54 19.17
C GLU A 460 2.34 -42.15 18.67
N GLY A 461 2.61 -41.23 19.61
CA GLY A 461 2.81 -39.82 19.34
C GLY A 461 1.59 -39.16 18.69
N VAL A 462 1.80 -37.99 18.10
CA VAL A 462 0.75 -37.24 17.36
C VAL A 462 0.25 -37.99 16.12
N LYS A 463 1.03 -38.98 15.63
CA LYS A 463 0.64 -39.84 14.50
C LYS A 463 -0.59 -40.70 14.80
N GLY A 464 -0.75 -41.16 16.05
CA GLY A 464 -1.93 -41.94 16.45
C GLY A 464 -3.23 -41.15 16.23
N ILE A 465 -3.26 -39.88 16.65
CA ILE A 465 -4.42 -39.00 16.49
C ILE A 465 -4.67 -38.65 15.02
N SER A 466 -3.64 -38.24 14.28
CA SER A 466 -3.81 -37.92 12.86
C SER A 466 -4.26 -39.13 12.05
N GLY A 467 -3.73 -40.33 12.33
CA GLY A 467 -4.18 -41.58 11.73
C GLY A 467 -5.65 -41.89 12.03
N TYR A 468 -6.08 -41.68 13.28
CA TYR A 468 -7.47 -41.88 13.68
C TYR A 468 -8.42 -40.89 12.99
N ALA A 469 -8.08 -39.59 12.99
CA ALA A 469 -8.86 -38.56 12.30
C ALA A 469 -9.02 -38.88 10.80
N HIS A 470 -7.94 -39.21 10.10
CA HIS A 470 -7.98 -39.55 8.68
C HIS A 470 -8.83 -40.79 8.37
N LYS A 471 -8.77 -41.82 9.23
CA LYS A 471 -9.62 -43.02 9.09
C LYS A 471 -11.12 -42.68 9.10
N HIS A 472 -11.47 -41.58 9.76
CA HIS A 472 -12.84 -41.08 9.87
C HIS A 472 -13.16 -39.92 8.92
N GLY A 473 -12.27 -39.66 7.94
CA GLY A 473 -12.48 -38.66 6.90
C GLY A 473 -12.21 -37.22 7.33
N LEU A 474 -11.65 -37.00 8.53
CA LEU A 474 -11.25 -35.68 9.02
C LEU A 474 -9.79 -35.40 8.63
N ARG A 475 -9.49 -34.17 8.24
CA ARG A 475 -8.10 -33.67 8.18
C ARG A 475 -7.61 -33.32 9.58
N ILE A 476 -6.31 -33.15 9.76
CA ILE A 476 -5.70 -32.75 11.03
C ILE A 476 -5.08 -31.35 10.92
N MET A 477 -5.23 -30.55 11.97
CA MET A 477 -4.48 -29.32 12.23
C MET A 477 -3.81 -29.43 13.59
N CYS A 478 -2.56 -28.99 13.71
CA CYS A 478 -1.79 -29.11 14.94
C CYS A 478 -1.18 -27.76 15.32
N TRP A 479 -1.32 -27.38 16.59
CA TRP A 479 -0.84 -26.11 17.12
C TRP A 479 0.66 -26.14 17.46
N PHE A 480 1.34 -25.02 17.19
CA PHE A 480 2.74 -24.75 17.53
C PHE A 480 2.90 -23.28 17.95
N ALA A 481 3.88 -22.98 18.81
CA ALA A 481 4.34 -21.63 19.12
C ALA A 481 5.87 -21.54 18.95
N PRO A 482 6.36 -21.53 17.70
CA PRO A 482 7.79 -21.69 17.39
C PRO A 482 8.65 -20.51 17.87
N GLU A 483 8.05 -19.35 18.12
CA GLU A 483 8.72 -18.12 18.56
C GLU A 483 8.81 -18.00 20.09
N GLN A 484 8.28 -18.97 20.84
CA GLN A 484 8.26 -18.97 22.30
C GLN A 484 9.00 -20.19 22.88
N LEU A 485 9.74 -19.97 23.95
CA LEU A 485 10.48 -21.00 24.68
C LEU A 485 10.14 -20.92 26.17
N ALA A 486 9.74 -22.04 26.77
CA ALA A 486 9.65 -22.11 28.23
C ALA A 486 11.05 -22.14 28.84
N GLU A 487 11.19 -21.59 30.04
CA GLU A 487 12.45 -21.63 30.78
C GLU A 487 12.90 -23.09 30.99
N GLY A 488 14.14 -23.38 30.59
CA GLY A 488 14.69 -24.71 30.72
C GLY A 488 14.00 -25.77 29.86
N CYS A 489 13.28 -25.41 28.79
CA CYS A 489 12.88 -26.36 27.76
C CYS A 489 14.10 -27.00 27.06
N LEU A 490 13.86 -28.03 26.24
CA LEU A 490 14.91 -28.75 25.51
C LEU A 490 15.78 -27.82 24.66
N LEU A 491 15.15 -26.99 23.84
CA LEU A 491 15.88 -26.05 22.98
C LEU A 491 16.69 -25.03 23.78
N ALA A 492 16.16 -24.50 24.87
CA ALA A 492 16.90 -23.55 25.72
C ALA A 492 18.13 -24.17 26.40
N ARG A 493 18.09 -25.48 26.71
CA ARG A 493 19.24 -26.21 27.29
C ARG A 493 20.30 -26.57 26.26
N GLU A 494 19.85 -26.97 25.07
CA GLU A 494 20.74 -27.41 23.98
C GLU A 494 21.35 -26.23 23.22
N HIS A 495 20.58 -25.14 23.08
CA HIS A 495 20.91 -23.94 22.33
C HIS A 495 20.60 -22.67 23.15
N PRO A 496 21.28 -22.44 24.29
CA PRO A 496 21.09 -21.23 25.07
C PRO A 496 21.37 -19.94 24.28
N GLU A 497 22.18 -20.03 23.22
CA GLU A 497 22.46 -18.93 22.30
C GLU A 497 21.27 -18.48 21.44
N TRP A 498 20.20 -19.28 21.36
CA TRP A 498 18.96 -18.90 20.66
C TRP A 498 17.98 -18.12 21.55
N VAL A 499 18.19 -18.11 22.86
CA VAL A 499 17.29 -17.48 23.82
C VAL A 499 17.62 -16.01 23.96
N LEU A 500 16.63 -15.14 23.72
CA LEU A 500 16.78 -13.72 23.98
C LEU A 500 16.90 -13.47 25.49
N PRO A 501 17.86 -12.64 25.96
CA PRO A 501 18.03 -12.37 27.38
C PRO A 501 16.77 -11.77 28.01
N ALA A 502 16.47 -12.13 29.26
CA ALA A 502 15.39 -11.50 30.02
C ALA A 502 15.61 -9.96 30.09
N GLY A 503 14.62 -9.19 29.63
CA GLY A 503 14.69 -7.73 29.55
C GLY A 503 15.25 -7.16 28.23
N ALA A 504 15.76 -8.01 27.32
CA ALA A 504 15.87 -7.63 25.92
C ALA A 504 14.45 -7.65 25.34
N SER A 505 13.81 -6.49 25.28
CA SER A 505 12.44 -6.34 24.77
C SER A 505 12.36 -6.67 23.27
N SER A 506 12.39 -7.95 22.90
CA SER A 506 11.51 -8.42 21.85
C SER A 506 10.14 -8.47 22.50
N GLY A 507 9.21 -7.58 22.13
CA GLY A 507 7.86 -7.54 22.70
C GLY A 507 7.00 -8.77 22.40
N CYS A 508 7.61 -9.95 22.29
CA CYS A 508 7.03 -11.25 22.52
C CYS A 508 7.42 -11.75 23.93
N SER A 509 7.02 -11.05 24.99
CA SER A 509 6.97 -11.68 26.31
C SER A 509 5.55 -12.20 26.52
N ALA A 510 5.41 -13.52 26.67
CA ALA A 510 4.18 -14.16 27.15
C ALA A 510 3.95 -13.82 28.64
#